data_AF-A0A962TI42-F1
#
_entry.id   AF-A0A962TI42-F1
#
_cell.length_a   1.000
_cell.length_b   1.000
_cell.length_c   1.000
_cell.angle_alpha   90.00
_cell.angle_beta   90.00
_cell.angle_gamma   90.00
#
_symmetry.space_group_name_H-M   'P 1'
#
loop_
_entity.id
_entity.type
_entity.pdbx_description
1 polymer ?
#
loop_
_entity_poly.entity_id
_entity_poly.type
_entity_poly.pdbx_seq_one_letter_code
_entity_poly.pdbx_strand_id
1 'polypeptide(L)'
;MSRPKMLILRGNSAPAGSYPDEQGKKIAWPVGALHVSAASEYARRRGYEAIVLDVAGQPQSQQSPQAKAALKKFFEDPAVCAFYGFSGGGYNLRHILDRLASHDPDALHRIDLIVVLGAPLQPKRAYEASHYNPIAKKKVHPIQWKDAQWEVVYGADPPPKWALPKGVPEGTGKHMFGPEWLLAGMPTS
;
A
#
# COMPACT_ATOMS: atom_id res chain seq x y z
N MET A 1 10.68 -21.06 10.17
CA MET A 1 10.27 -19.65 10.35
C MET A 1 9.21 -19.34 9.31
N SER A 2 8.09 -18.70 9.68
CA SER A 2 7.07 -18.27 8.72
C SER A 2 7.67 -17.27 7.73
N ARG A 3 7.22 -17.28 6.48
CA ARG A 3 7.64 -16.29 5.47
C ARG A 3 7.16 -14.89 5.90
N PRO A 4 7.95 -13.83 5.71
CA PRO A 4 7.49 -12.47 5.94
C PRO A 4 6.32 -12.15 5.01
N LYS A 5 5.40 -11.29 5.45
CA LYS A 5 4.15 -11.02 4.75
C LYS A 5 3.97 -9.54 4.46
N MET A 6 3.37 -9.26 3.31
CA MET A 6 3.01 -7.92 2.87
C MET A 6 1.48 -7.79 2.87
N LEU A 7 0.99 -6.82 3.64
CA LEU A 7 -0.43 -6.50 3.70
C LEU A 7 -0.79 -5.48 2.62
N ILE A 8 -1.66 -5.88 1.70
CA ILE A 8 -2.04 -5.14 0.50
C ILE A 8 -3.42 -4.52 0.69
N LEU A 9 -3.48 -3.18 0.62
CA LEU A 9 -4.65 -2.34 0.78
C LEU A 9 -5.14 -1.87 -0.59
N ARG A 10 -6.36 -2.27 -0.93
CA ARG A 10 -7.05 -1.90 -2.17
C ARG A 10 -7.38 -0.41 -2.23
N GLY A 11 -7.60 0.08 -3.44
CA GLY A 11 -8.15 1.41 -3.68
C GLY A 11 -9.62 1.53 -3.32
N ASN A 12 -10.21 2.66 -3.70
CA ASN A 12 -11.62 2.94 -3.48
C ASN A 12 -12.51 1.91 -4.18
N SER A 13 -13.68 1.62 -3.60
CA SER A 13 -14.72 0.89 -4.31
C SER A 13 -15.30 1.76 -5.42
N ALA A 14 -15.73 1.15 -6.51
CA ALA A 14 -16.33 1.87 -7.62
C ALA A 14 -17.44 1.07 -8.29
N PRO A 15 -18.50 1.73 -8.81
CA PRO A 15 -19.48 1.07 -9.66
C PRO A 15 -18.85 0.64 -10.98
N ALA A 16 -19.57 -0.19 -11.74
CA ALA A 16 -19.14 -0.56 -13.08
C ALA A 16 -19.00 0.69 -13.98
N GLY A 17 -17.96 0.71 -14.82
CA GLY A 17 -17.72 1.82 -15.76
C GLY A 17 -16.67 2.84 -15.31
N SER A 18 -16.26 2.83 -14.04
CA SER A 18 -15.29 3.79 -13.48
C SER A 18 -13.84 3.42 -13.74
N TYR A 19 -13.46 2.15 -13.54
CA TYR A 19 -12.06 1.71 -13.60
C TYR A 19 -11.89 0.40 -14.37
N PRO A 20 -10.86 0.30 -15.23
CA PRO A 20 -10.53 -0.92 -15.96
C PRO A 20 -9.97 -2.01 -15.04
N ASP A 21 -10.18 -3.27 -15.42
CA ASP A 21 -9.43 -4.45 -14.96
C ASP A 21 -8.11 -4.62 -15.72
N GLU A 22 -7.40 -5.71 -15.44
CA GLU A 22 -6.10 -6.04 -16.05
C GLU A 22 -6.16 -6.18 -17.58
N GLN A 23 -7.35 -6.41 -18.17
CA GLN A 23 -7.56 -6.47 -19.61
C GLN A 23 -8.05 -5.13 -20.21
N GLY A 24 -8.19 -4.09 -19.39
CA GLY A 24 -8.73 -2.80 -19.81
C GLY A 24 -10.25 -2.73 -19.81
N LYS A 25 -10.95 -3.80 -19.41
CA LYS A 25 -12.42 -3.82 -19.37
C LYS A 25 -12.90 -3.14 -18.11
N LYS A 26 -13.85 -2.22 -18.25
CA LYS A 26 -14.45 -1.54 -17.10
C LYS A 26 -15.36 -2.50 -16.34
N ILE A 27 -15.07 -2.72 -15.06
CA ILE A 27 -15.84 -3.60 -14.16
C ILE A 27 -16.25 -2.85 -12.89
N ALA A 28 -17.10 -3.48 -12.08
CA ALA A 28 -17.37 -3.01 -10.73
C ALA A 28 -16.28 -3.48 -9.77
N TRP A 29 -15.97 -2.66 -8.77
CA TRP A 29 -14.96 -2.92 -7.75
C TRP A 29 -15.60 -2.85 -6.35
N PRO A 30 -16.45 -3.82 -5.97
CA PRO A 30 -17.23 -3.74 -4.73
C PRO A 30 -16.37 -3.73 -3.47
N VAL A 31 -15.20 -4.38 -3.51
CA VAL A 31 -14.26 -4.48 -2.38
C VAL A 31 -13.03 -3.57 -2.52
N GLY A 32 -13.05 -2.66 -3.50
CA GLY A 32 -11.93 -1.76 -3.79
C GLY A 32 -11.13 -2.14 -5.03
N ALA A 33 -10.79 -1.12 -5.82
CA ALA A 33 -10.07 -1.27 -7.07
C ALA A 33 -8.60 -1.65 -6.84
N LEU A 34 -8.13 -2.73 -7.44
CA LEU A 34 -6.72 -3.13 -7.45
C LEU A 34 -6.52 -4.28 -8.45
N HIS A 35 -5.47 -4.19 -9.28
CA HIS A 35 -4.98 -5.34 -10.04
C HIS A 35 -4.17 -6.26 -9.11
N VAL A 36 -4.88 -7.25 -8.55
CA VAL A 36 -4.37 -8.09 -7.44
C VAL A 36 -3.20 -8.96 -7.89
N SER A 37 -3.26 -9.47 -9.13
CA SER A 37 -2.22 -10.36 -9.66
C SER A 37 -0.85 -9.66 -9.66
N ALA A 38 -0.77 -8.47 -10.23
CA ALA A 38 0.47 -7.70 -10.31
C ALA A 38 1.00 -7.26 -8.93
N ALA A 39 0.11 -6.81 -8.03
CA ALA A 39 0.50 -6.43 -6.66
C ALA A 39 1.01 -7.62 -5.84
N SER A 40 0.37 -8.79 -5.98
CA SER A 40 0.78 -10.01 -5.27
C SER A 40 2.08 -10.59 -5.83
N GLU A 41 2.26 -10.54 -7.15
CA GLU A 41 3.52 -10.94 -7.80
C GLU A 41 4.67 -10.01 -7.41
N TYR A 42 4.42 -8.70 -7.29
CA TYR A 42 5.40 -7.76 -6.73
C TYR A 42 5.82 -8.18 -5.31
N ALA A 43 4.85 -8.43 -4.41
CA ALA A 43 5.14 -8.88 -3.06
C ALA A 43 5.99 -10.16 -3.05
N ARG A 44 5.63 -11.14 -3.90
CA ARG A 44 6.37 -12.40 -4.05
C ARG A 44 7.81 -12.18 -4.51
N ARG A 45 8.04 -11.35 -5.52
CA ARG A 45 9.40 -11.01 -6.01
C ARG A 45 10.23 -10.25 -4.98
N ARG A 46 9.58 -9.53 -4.07
CA ARG A 46 10.20 -8.89 -2.91
C ARG A 46 10.43 -9.84 -1.72
N GLY A 47 10.05 -11.12 -1.84
CA GLY A 47 10.25 -12.14 -0.82
C GLY A 47 9.12 -12.26 0.20
N TYR A 48 7.98 -11.59 -0.02
CA TYR A 48 6.84 -11.59 0.88
C TYR A 48 5.71 -12.50 0.40
N GLU A 49 4.99 -13.13 1.34
CA GLU A 49 3.66 -13.67 1.08
C GLU A 49 2.64 -12.52 1.06
N ALA A 50 1.84 -12.43 0.00
CA ALA A 50 0.83 -11.39 -0.14
C ALA A 50 -0.43 -11.71 0.69
N ILE A 51 -0.88 -10.76 1.50
CA ILE A 51 -2.20 -10.76 2.14
C ILE A 51 -3.00 -9.59 1.58
N VAL A 52 -3.99 -9.85 0.75
CA VAL A 52 -4.86 -8.81 0.21
C VAL A 52 -6.07 -8.63 1.11
N LEU A 53 -6.33 -7.39 1.55
CA LEU A 53 -7.54 -7.08 2.28
C LEU A 53 -8.68 -6.77 1.30
N ASP A 54 -9.75 -7.56 1.39
CA ASP A 54 -11.00 -7.33 0.65
C ASP A 54 -11.85 -6.27 1.34
N VAL A 55 -11.27 -5.09 1.53
CA VAL A 55 -11.90 -3.91 2.12
C VAL A 55 -11.55 -2.70 1.28
N ALA A 56 -12.56 -1.94 0.88
CA ALA A 56 -12.38 -0.76 0.04
C ALA A 56 -11.59 0.35 0.76
N GLY A 57 -10.84 1.12 -0.02
CA GLY A 57 -10.01 2.22 0.47
C GLY A 57 -10.76 3.44 0.99
N GLN A 58 -12.08 3.50 0.83
CA GLN A 58 -12.93 4.61 1.29
C GLN A 58 -13.88 4.20 2.42
N PRO A 59 -14.21 5.11 3.36
CA PRO A 59 -13.60 6.44 3.55
C PRO A 59 -12.14 6.34 4.02
N GLN A 60 -11.36 7.42 3.85
CA GLN A 60 -9.98 7.49 4.37
C GLN A 60 -9.96 8.11 5.77
N SER A 61 -9.52 7.35 6.78
CA SER A 61 -9.28 7.85 8.14
C SER A 61 -8.58 6.78 8.99
N GLN A 62 -8.12 7.14 10.18
CA GLN A 62 -7.59 6.17 11.15
C GLN A 62 -8.67 5.16 11.63
N GLN A 63 -9.95 5.52 11.49
CA GLN A 63 -11.09 4.73 11.93
C GLN A 63 -11.82 4.03 10.77
N SER A 64 -11.28 4.14 9.55
CA SER A 64 -11.87 3.51 8.38
C SER A 64 -11.92 2.00 8.53
N PRO A 65 -12.89 1.31 7.90
CA PRO A 65 -12.96 -0.14 7.92
C PRO A 65 -11.64 -0.80 7.49
N GLN A 66 -11.00 -0.25 6.45
CA GLN A 66 -9.74 -0.77 5.94
C GLN A 66 -8.57 -0.53 6.91
N ALA A 67 -8.46 0.65 7.52
CA ALA A 67 -7.42 0.92 8.52
C ALA A 67 -7.55 0.02 9.74
N LYS A 68 -8.77 -0.19 10.25
CA LYS A 68 -9.05 -1.10 11.37
C LYS A 68 -8.71 -2.55 11.03
N ALA A 69 -9.14 -3.03 9.86
CA ALA A 69 -8.83 -4.38 9.40
C ALA A 69 -7.32 -4.59 9.23
N ALA A 70 -6.61 -3.58 8.72
CA ALA A 70 -5.17 -3.63 8.52
C ALA A 70 -4.39 -3.69 9.84
N LEU A 71 -4.72 -2.80 10.79
CA LEU A 71 -4.12 -2.82 12.12
C LEU A 71 -4.41 -4.13 12.84
N LYS A 72 -5.66 -4.62 12.79
CA LYS A 72 -6.01 -5.93 13.34
C LYS A 72 -5.11 -7.04 12.79
N LYS A 73 -4.98 -7.14 11.46
CA LYS A 73 -4.16 -8.17 10.81
C LYS A 73 -2.67 -8.03 11.17
N PHE A 74 -2.17 -6.80 11.23
CA PHE A 74 -0.78 -6.52 11.58
C PHE A 74 -0.43 -6.90 13.02
N PHE A 75 -1.36 -6.72 13.97
CA PHE A 75 -1.13 -7.12 15.37
C PHE A 75 -1.38 -8.61 15.61
N GLU A 76 -2.30 -9.24 14.89
CA GLU A 76 -2.58 -10.68 15.01
C GLU A 76 -1.49 -11.56 14.36
N ASP A 77 -0.85 -11.08 13.29
CA ASP A 77 0.15 -11.84 12.55
C ASP A 77 1.53 -11.14 12.64
N PRO A 78 2.44 -11.64 13.48
CA PRO A 78 3.77 -11.04 13.64
C PRO A 78 4.63 -11.16 12.38
N ALA A 79 4.27 -12.02 11.43
CA ALA A 79 4.98 -12.12 10.15
C ALA A 79 4.64 -10.98 9.18
N VAL A 80 3.59 -10.20 9.44
CA VAL A 80 3.31 -8.99 8.66
C VAL A 80 4.33 -7.91 9.04
N CYS A 81 5.18 -7.56 8.09
CA CYS A 81 6.23 -6.55 8.22
C CYS A 81 6.32 -5.61 7.01
N ALA A 82 5.45 -5.74 6.02
CA ALA A 82 5.37 -4.81 4.89
C ALA A 82 3.93 -4.40 4.60
N PHE A 83 3.76 -3.19 4.07
CA PHE A 83 2.48 -2.69 3.59
C PHE A 83 2.56 -2.24 2.14
N TYR A 84 1.46 -2.43 1.42
CA TYR A 84 1.25 -1.94 0.07
C TYR A 84 -0.09 -1.22 0.02
N GLY A 85 -0.12 0.04 -0.38
CA GLY A 85 -1.35 0.81 -0.53
C GLY A 85 -1.53 1.33 -1.95
N PHE A 86 -2.66 1.01 -2.56
CA PHE A 86 -3.05 1.56 -3.86
C PHE A 86 -4.19 2.57 -3.71
N SER A 87 -4.06 3.75 -4.32
CA SER A 87 -5.09 4.79 -4.38
C SER A 87 -5.67 5.10 -2.99
N GLY A 88 -6.98 4.91 -2.79
CA GLY A 88 -7.63 4.97 -1.46
C GLY A 88 -6.88 4.23 -0.34
N GLY A 89 -6.33 3.05 -0.63
CA GLY A 89 -5.51 2.28 0.30
C GLY A 89 -4.16 2.90 0.60
N GLY A 90 -3.56 3.62 -0.36
CA GLY A 90 -2.36 4.43 -0.12
C GLY A 90 -2.63 5.55 0.89
N TYR A 91 -3.76 6.24 0.75
CA TYR A 91 -4.17 7.25 1.73
C TYR A 91 -4.48 6.67 3.12
N ASN A 92 -5.16 5.51 3.20
CA ASN A 92 -5.33 4.82 4.48
C ASN A 92 -4.01 4.38 5.10
N LEU A 93 -3.00 4.04 4.30
CA LEU A 93 -1.69 3.66 4.83
C LEU A 93 -1.04 4.79 5.64
N ARG A 94 -1.17 6.04 5.17
CA ARG A 94 -0.74 7.21 5.95
C ARG A 94 -1.44 7.27 7.31
N HIS A 95 -2.76 7.06 7.33
CA HIS A 95 -3.54 7.06 8.58
C HIS A 95 -3.16 5.90 9.50
N ILE A 96 -2.86 4.72 8.96
CA ILE A 96 -2.36 3.57 9.74
C ILE A 96 -1.03 3.94 10.41
N LEU A 97 -0.08 4.52 9.66
CA LEU A 97 1.21 4.95 10.21
C LEU A 97 1.05 6.06 11.26
N ASP A 98 0.15 7.04 11.04
CA ASP A 98 -0.20 8.07 12.03
C ASP A 98 -0.70 7.43 13.34
N ARG A 99 -1.57 6.41 13.22
CA ARG A 99 -2.17 5.68 14.35
C ARG A 99 -1.13 4.81 15.08
N LEU A 100 -0.21 4.16 14.37
CA LEU A 100 0.89 3.41 14.99
C LEU A 100 1.82 4.36 15.75
N ALA A 101 2.30 5.43 15.12
CA ALA A 101 3.23 6.36 15.75
C ALA A 101 2.66 7.01 17.03
N SER A 102 1.36 7.27 17.06
CA SER A 102 0.72 8.01 18.16
C SER A 102 0.28 7.14 19.34
N HIS A 103 0.13 5.83 19.15
CA HIS A 103 -0.48 4.93 20.15
C HIS A 103 0.28 3.62 20.37
N ASP A 104 0.91 3.07 19.32
CA ASP A 104 1.64 1.80 19.37
C ASP A 104 3.03 1.97 18.71
N PRO A 105 3.86 2.92 19.19
CA PRO A 105 5.07 3.36 18.50
C PRO A 105 6.06 2.24 18.25
N ASP A 106 6.21 1.29 19.17
CA ASP A 106 7.14 0.15 19.02
C ASP A 106 6.83 -0.70 17.78
N ALA A 107 5.56 -0.75 17.37
CA ALA A 107 5.14 -1.53 16.20
C ALA A 107 5.71 -0.97 14.89
N LEU A 108 6.13 0.30 14.85
CA LEU A 108 6.82 0.88 13.69
C LEU A 108 8.14 0.18 13.38
N HIS A 109 8.82 -0.40 14.37
CA HIS A 109 10.07 -1.14 14.18
C HIS A 109 9.91 -2.47 13.45
N ARG A 110 8.67 -2.98 13.35
CA ARG A 110 8.37 -4.21 12.62
C ARG A 110 8.20 -3.97 11.12
N ILE A 111 8.18 -2.71 10.67
CA ILE A 111 7.93 -2.38 9.28
C ILE A 111 9.27 -2.35 8.55
N ASP A 112 9.40 -3.17 7.51
CA ASP A 112 10.58 -3.24 6.66
C ASP A 112 10.37 -2.45 5.35
N LEU A 113 9.13 -2.42 4.85
CA LEU A 113 8.80 -1.87 3.53
C LEU A 113 7.40 -1.25 3.49
N ILE A 114 7.33 -0.05 2.91
CA ILE A 114 6.09 0.65 2.55
C ILE A 114 6.07 0.87 1.04
N VAL A 115 5.02 0.38 0.39
CA VAL A 115 4.74 0.63 -1.03
C VAL A 115 3.48 1.46 -1.16
N VAL A 116 3.54 2.57 -1.91
CA VAL A 116 2.40 3.45 -2.14
C VAL A 116 2.31 3.80 -3.61
N LEU A 117 1.19 3.42 -4.24
CA LEU A 117 0.88 3.75 -5.62
C LEU A 117 -0.44 4.51 -5.70
N GLY A 118 -0.60 5.47 -6.62
CA GLY A 118 -1.89 6.09 -6.90
C GLY A 118 -2.39 7.10 -5.85
N ALA A 119 -1.55 7.58 -4.93
CA ALA A 119 -1.95 8.48 -3.85
C ALA A 119 -1.30 9.88 -3.91
N PRO A 120 -1.44 10.62 -5.04
CA PRO A 120 -0.65 11.83 -5.32
C PRO A 120 -0.90 13.01 -4.38
N LEU A 121 -2.00 13.04 -3.63
CA LEU A 121 -2.30 14.14 -2.70
C LEU A 121 -1.40 14.12 -1.45
N GLN A 122 -0.62 13.05 -1.24
CA GLN A 122 0.35 12.96 -0.15
C GLN A 122 1.76 12.82 -0.73
N PRO A 123 2.74 13.65 -0.33
CA PRO A 123 4.11 13.51 -0.81
C PRO A 123 4.76 12.23 -0.28
N LYS A 124 5.78 11.71 -0.97
CA LYS A 124 6.57 10.54 -0.53
C LYS A 124 6.98 10.63 0.94
N ARG A 125 7.42 11.81 1.39
CA ARG A 125 7.84 12.07 2.78
C ARG A 125 6.77 11.71 3.83
N ALA A 126 5.48 11.77 3.47
CA ALA A 126 4.39 11.38 4.38
C ALA A 126 4.40 9.88 4.71
N TYR A 127 5.20 9.07 4.03
CA TYR A 127 5.30 7.62 4.23
C TYR A 127 6.67 7.18 4.73
N GLU A 128 7.60 8.12 4.96
CA GLU A 128 8.96 7.84 5.41
C GLU A 128 9.04 7.74 6.93
N ALA A 129 9.89 6.85 7.46
CA ALA A 129 10.07 6.68 8.90
C ALA A 129 10.48 7.97 9.61
N SER A 130 11.26 8.80 8.94
CA SER A 130 11.69 10.13 9.42
C SER A 130 10.52 11.06 9.76
N HIS A 131 9.35 10.87 9.13
CA HIS A 131 8.13 11.62 9.46
C HIS A 131 7.54 11.20 10.80
N TYR A 132 7.61 9.92 11.14
CA TYR A 132 6.94 9.31 12.28
C TYR A 132 7.81 9.20 13.53
N ASN A 133 9.13 9.07 13.38
CA ASN A 133 10.07 8.97 14.50
C ASN A 133 9.92 10.12 15.52
N PRO A 134 9.78 11.40 15.15
CA PRO A 134 9.55 12.48 16.11
C PRO A 134 8.22 12.38 16.86
N ILE A 135 7.20 11.75 16.26
CA ILE A 135 5.89 11.54 16.90
C ILE A 135 6.03 10.41 17.93
N ALA A 136 6.63 9.30 17.52
CA ALA A 136 6.85 8.14 18.37
C ALA A 136 7.75 8.46 19.58
N LYS A 137 8.84 9.22 19.40
CA LYS A 137 9.73 9.69 20.48
C LYS A 137 9.02 10.46 21.60
N LYS A 138 7.88 11.11 21.31
CA LYS A 138 7.09 11.82 22.33
C LYS A 138 6.22 10.88 23.17
N LYS A 139 6.05 9.64 22.73
CA LYS A 139 5.21 8.62 23.36
C LYS A 139 6.00 7.61 24.18
N VAL A 140 7.30 7.53 23.96
CA VAL A 140 8.22 6.65 24.69
C VAL A 140 9.31 7.48 25.38
N HIS A 141 10.01 6.90 26.35
CA HIS A 141 11.13 7.59 26.99
C HIS A 141 12.27 7.79 25.98
N PRO A 142 12.81 9.01 25.75
CA PRO A 142 13.75 9.30 24.66
C PRO A 142 15.02 8.44 24.65
N ILE A 143 15.51 8.04 25.83
CA ILE A 143 16.72 7.21 25.97
C ILE A 143 16.51 5.77 25.46
N GLN A 144 15.25 5.32 25.40
CA GLN A 144 14.91 3.94 25.01
C GLN A 144 14.54 3.83 23.53
N TRP A 145 14.40 4.93 22.81
CA TRP A 145 13.94 4.93 21.43
C TRP A 145 15.10 4.86 20.44
N LYS A 146 15.10 3.80 19.63
CA LYS A 146 15.86 3.74 18.38
C LYS A 146 14.96 4.24 17.26
N ASP A 147 15.51 4.95 16.28
CA ASP A 147 14.70 5.37 15.13
C ASP A 147 14.31 4.17 14.27
N ALA A 148 13.00 4.01 14.04
CA ALA A 148 12.48 3.06 13.07
C ALA A 148 12.99 3.41 11.67
N GLN A 149 13.23 2.39 10.86
CA GLN A 149 13.74 2.51 9.49
C GLN A 149 12.96 1.55 8.60
N TRP A 150 12.53 2.00 7.43
CA TRP A 150 11.93 1.17 6.40
C TRP A 150 12.20 1.75 5.02
N GLU A 151 12.15 0.89 4.01
CA GLU A 151 12.18 1.32 2.62
C GLU A 151 10.82 1.92 2.21
N VAL A 152 10.84 2.95 1.36
CA VAL A 152 9.64 3.52 0.75
C VAL A 152 9.74 3.46 -0.78
N VAL A 153 8.83 2.69 -1.38
CA VAL A 153 8.55 2.68 -2.81
C VAL A 153 7.30 3.52 -3.06
N TYR A 154 7.43 4.60 -3.84
CA TYR A 154 6.37 5.56 -4.06
C TYR A 154 6.20 5.88 -5.54
N GLY A 155 4.96 5.87 -6.04
CA GLY A 155 4.61 6.31 -7.39
C GLY A 155 3.20 6.88 -7.44
N ALA A 156 3.01 8.00 -8.14
CA ALA A 156 1.68 8.56 -8.35
C ALA A 156 0.92 7.71 -9.38
N ASP A 157 1.22 7.87 -10.65
CA ASP A 157 0.69 7.07 -11.74
C ASP A 157 1.83 6.59 -12.64
N PRO A 158 1.64 5.54 -13.46
CA PRO A 158 2.59 5.20 -14.51
C PRO A 158 2.86 6.43 -15.40
N PRO A 159 4.12 6.66 -15.79
CA PRO A 159 4.48 7.86 -16.53
C PRO A 159 3.80 7.90 -17.91
N PRO A 160 3.56 9.10 -18.50
CA PRO A 160 2.84 9.22 -19.78
C PRO A 160 3.44 8.39 -20.91
N LYS A 161 4.76 8.20 -20.93
CA LYS A 161 5.48 7.40 -21.93
C LYS A 161 5.42 5.88 -21.71
N TRP A 162 4.94 5.40 -20.57
CA TRP A 162 4.84 3.97 -20.31
C TRP A 162 3.69 3.37 -21.11
N ALA A 163 3.96 2.33 -21.89
CA ALA A 163 2.95 1.64 -22.67
C ALA A 163 2.13 0.71 -21.76
N LEU A 164 0.82 0.69 -21.96
CA LEU A 164 -0.07 -0.26 -21.28
C LEU A 164 0.27 -1.70 -21.71
N PRO A 165 -0.07 -2.71 -20.89
CA PRO A 165 0.07 -4.11 -21.27
C PRO A 165 -0.60 -4.42 -22.61
N LYS A 166 0.00 -5.33 -23.38
CA LYS A 166 -0.54 -5.76 -24.67
C LYS A 166 -1.98 -6.25 -24.52
N GLY A 167 -2.87 -5.78 -25.39
CA GLY A 167 -4.29 -6.15 -25.39
C GLY A 167 -5.20 -5.19 -24.64
N VAL A 168 -4.64 -4.25 -23.86
CA VAL A 168 -5.42 -3.16 -23.25
C VAL A 168 -5.75 -2.12 -24.32
N PRO A 169 -7.03 -1.69 -24.46
CA PRO A 169 -7.42 -0.70 -25.47
C PRO A 169 -6.67 0.64 -25.32
N GLU A 170 -6.33 1.25 -26.45
CA GLU A 170 -5.78 2.61 -26.49
C GLU A 170 -6.75 3.62 -25.84
N GLY A 171 -6.22 4.58 -25.10
CA GLY A 171 -7.02 5.55 -24.34
C GLY A 171 -7.49 5.06 -22.96
N THR A 172 -7.19 3.82 -22.57
CA THR A 172 -7.43 3.35 -21.20
C THR A 172 -6.60 4.16 -20.20
N GLY A 173 -7.23 4.63 -19.11
CA GLY A 173 -6.54 5.39 -18.07
C GLY A 173 -5.47 4.55 -17.35
N LYS A 174 -4.29 5.15 -17.10
CA LYS A 174 -3.12 4.43 -16.56
C LYS A 174 -3.12 4.25 -15.04
N HIS A 175 -3.97 4.97 -14.31
CA HIS A 175 -4.01 4.93 -12.84
C HIS A 175 -4.08 3.50 -12.29
N MET A 176 -4.98 2.68 -12.84
CA MET A 176 -5.18 1.29 -12.42
C MET A 176 -3.97 0.39 -12.68
N PHE A 177 -3.09 0.78 -13.61
CA PHE A 177 -1.93 0.01 -14.04
C PHE A 177 -0.64 0.37 -13.26
N GLY A 178 -0.78 1.10 -12.15
CA GLY A 178 0.32 1.30 -11.20
C GLY A 178 1.03 0.00 -10.80
N PRO A 179 0.30 -1.07 -10.39
CA PRO A 179 0.90 -2.35 -10.02
C PRO A 179 1.75 -2.97 -11.13
N GLU A 180 1.27 -2.99 -12.38
CA GLU A 180 1.99 -3.53 -13.53
C GLU A 180 3.21 -2.70 -13.87
N TRP A 181 3.10 -1.37 -13.82
CA TRP A 181 4.23 -0.48 -14.04
C TRP A 181 5.33 -0.72 -13.00
N LEU A 182 4.94 -0.82 -11.72
CA LEU A 182 5.88 -1.11 -10.66
C LEU A 182 6.55 -2.49 -10.85
N LEU A 183 5.77 -3.51 -11.19
CA LEU A 183 6.26 -4.86 -11.43
C LEU A 183 7.20 -4.93 -12.64
N ALA A 184 6.89 -4.23 -13.73
CA ALA A 184 7.73 -4.18 -14.93
C ALA A 184 9.09 -3.50 -14.69
N GLY A 185 9.19 -2.65 -13.67
CA GLY A 185 10.44 -2.04 -13.24
C GLY A 185 11.35 -2.98 -12.41
N MET A 186 10.87 -4.16 -12.03
CA MET A 186 11.68 -5.13 -11.29
C MET A 186 12.55 -5.97 -12.22
N PRO A 187 13.79 -6.34 -11.81
CA PRO A 187 14.57 -7.36 -12.49
C PRO A 187 13.76 -8.65 -12.65
N THR A 188 13.84 -9.28 -13.81
CA THR A 188 13.35 -10.64 -14.01
C THR A 188 14.32 -11.59 -13.29
N SER A 189 13.83 -12.26 -12.25
CA SER A 189 14.52 -13.34 -11.55
C SER A 189 14.69 -14.56 -12.44
#